data_AF-A0A1C5YIM5-F1
#
_entry.id   AF-A0A1C5YIM5-F1
#
_cell.length_a   1.000
_cell.length_b   1.000
_cell.length_c   1.000
_cell.angle_alpha   90.00
_cell.angle_beta   90.00
_cell.angle_gamma   90.00
#
_symmetry.space_group_name_H-M   'P 1'
#
loop_
_entity.id
_entity.type
_entity.pdbx_description
1 polymer ?
#
loop_
_entity_poly.entity_id
_entity_poly.type
_entity_poly.pdbx_seq_one_letter_code
_entity_poly.pdbx_strand_id
1 'polypeptide(L)' 'MNLTVSEKLKILLGRKNLTIKDLADKLGTSRQNLSNKFSRDNFSEKDIKQIAEALNCDCEIKFKMKDTGEEI' A
#
# COMPACT_ATOMS: atom_id res chain seq x y z
N MET A 1 15.43 8.55 5.87
CA MET A 1 14.35 7.77 6.54
C MET A 1 13.65 6.95 5.46
N ASN A 2 13.52 5.64 5.67
CA ASN A 2 12.72 4.79 4.77
C ASN A 2 11.26 4.86 5.23
N LEU A 3 10.37 5.24 4.33
CA LEU A 3 8.93 5.27 4.59
C LEU A 3 8.41 3.83 4.73
N THR A 4 7.55 3.59 5.70
CA THR A 4 6.85 2.31 5.80
C THR A 4 5.78 2.18 4.70
N VAL A 5 5.22 0.98 4.53
CA VAL A 5 4.18 0.74 3.52
C VAL A 5 2.96 1.61 3.81
N SER A 6 2.50 1.68 5.07
CA SER A 6 1.40 2.56 5.47
C SER A 6 1.63 4.01 5.08
N GLU A 7 2.83 4.54 5.32
CA GLU A 7 3.16 5.93 5.03
C GLU A 7 3.14 6.20 3.52
N LYS A 8 3.73 5.31 2.72
CA LYS A 8 3.69 5.39 1.25
C LYS A 8 2.25 5.39 0.74
N LEU A 9 1.41 4.49 1.25
CA LEU A 9 0.00 4.41 0.86
C LEU A 9 -0.79 5.67 1.26
N LYS A 10 -0.55 6.25 2.45
CA LYS A 10 -1.17 7.52 2.87
C LYS A 10 -0.76 8.69 1.97
N ILE A 11 0.50 8.76 1.56
CA ILE A 11 0.98 9.77 0.61
C ILE A 11 0.29 9.61 -0.75
N LEU A 12 0.15 8.37 -1.25
CA LEU A 12 -0.55 8.09 -2.50
C LEU A 12 -2.03 8.50 -2.43
N LEU A 13 -2.70 8.20 -1.33
CA LEU A 13 -4.08 8.64 -1.07
C LEU A 13 -4.19 10.16 -1.11
N GLY A 14 -3.30 10.87 -0.43
CA GLY A 14 -3.25 12.34 -0.44
C GLY A 14 -3.04 12.91 -1.85
N ARG A 15 -2.12 12.33 -2.64
CA ARG A 15 -1.87 12.74 -4.03
C ARG A 15 -3.07 12.54 -4.96
N LYS A 16 -3.89 11.53 -4.70
CA LYS A 16 -5.12 11.24 -5.46
C LYS A 16 -6.34 11.94 -4.87
N ASN A 17 -6.17 12.72 -3.80
CA ASN A 17 -7.24 13.39 -3.06
C ASN A 17 -8.35 12.42 -2.58
N LEU A 18 -7.93 11.20 -2.19
CA LEU A 18 -8.80 10.12 -1.71
C LEU A 18 -8.64 9.93 -0.21
N THR A 19 -9.71 9.53 0.46
CA THR A 19 -9.69 9.15 1.86
C THR A 19 -9.58 7.62 2.02
N ILE A 20 -9.32 7.16 3.26
CA ILE A 20 -9.40 5.74 3.61
C ILE A 20 -10.81 5.18 3.34
N LYS A 21 -11.86 6.01 3.42
CA LYS A 21 -13.22 5.58 3.08
C LYS A 21 -13.31 5.27 1.58
N ASP A 22 -12.88 6.20 0.73
CA ASP A 22 -12.94 6.03 -0.73
C ASP A 22 -12.12 4.82 -1.20
N LEU A 23 -10.96 4.57 -0.56
CA LEU A 23 -10.18 3.37 -0.83
C LEU A 23 -10.90 2.10 -0.38
N ALA A 24 -11.56 2.11 0.78
CA ALA A 24 -12.33 0.96 1.24
C ALA A 24 -13.51 0.65 0.30
N ASP A 25 -14.21 1.69 -0.17
CA ASP A 25 -15.29 1.57 -1.16
C ASP A 25 -14.77 0.97 -2.48
N LYS A 26 -13.62 1.44 -2.99
CA LYS A 26 -12.97 0.90 -4.21
C LYS A 26 -12.54 -0.57 -4.05
N LEU A 27 -12.10 -0.96 -2.86
CA LEU A 27 -11.66 -2.32 -2.56
C LEU A 27 -12.79 -3.27 -2.18
N GLY A 28 -14.03 -2.78 -2.05
CA GLY A 28 -15.16 -3.57 -1.59
C GLY A 28 -15.00 -4.10 -0.15
N THR A 29 -14.29 -3.35 0.70
CA THR A 29 -14.04 -3.73 2.10
C THR A 29 -14.55 -2.67 3.07
N SER A 30 -14.66 -3.01 4.36
CA SER A 30 -15.08 -2.03 5.35
C SER A 30 -13.97 -1.03 5.68
N ARG A 31 -14.35 0.24 5.86
CA ARG A 31 -13.43 1.30 6.32
C ARG A 31 -12.69 0.88 7.61
N GLN A 32 -13.36 0.21 8.54
CA GLN A 32 -12.76 -0.23 9.80
C GLN A 32 -11.67 -1.28 9.58
N ASN A 33 -11.88 -2.25 8.68
CA ASN A 33 -10.85 -3.22 8.31
C ASN A 33 -9.61 -2.51 7.74
N LEU A 34 -9.82 -1.58 6.82
CA LEU A 34 -8.72 -0.85 6.19
C LEU A 34 -7.98 0.05 7.21
N SER A 35 -8.70 0.79 8.05
CA SER A 35 -8.11 1.56 9.16
C SER A 35 -7.28 0.70 10.10
N ASN A 36 -7.75 -0.51 10.43
CA ASN A 36 -7.00 -1.45 11.27
C ASN A 36 -5.70 -1.90 10.59
N LYS A 37 -5.71 -2.14 9.27
CA LYS A 37 -4.49 -2.48 8.50
C LYS A 37 -3.49 -1.33 8.51
N PHE A 38 -3.95 -0.10 8.26
CA PHE A 38 -3.10 1.10 8.35
C PHE A 38 -2.54 1.35 9.75
N SER A 39 -3.29 1.02 10.80
CA SER A 39 -2.81 1.15 12.18
C SER A 39 -1.79 0.09 12.57
N ARG A 40 -1.91 -1.12 12.02
CA ARG A 40 -1.00 -2.25 12.29
C ARG A 40 0.22 -2.28 11.37
N ASP A 41 0.22 -1.43 10.34
CA ASP A 41 1.22 -1.40 9.27
C ASP A 41 1.53 -2.79 8.68
N ASN A 42 0.48 -3.60 8.54
CA ASN A 42 0.59 -4.98 8.11
C ASN A 42 -0.33 -5.21 6.90
N PHE A 43 0.29 -5.18 5.72
CA PHE A 43 -0.36 -5.42 4.43
C PHE A 43 0.24 -6.67 3.80
N SER A 44 -0.63 -7.57 3.36
CA SER A 44 -0.19 -8.66 2.49
C SER A 44 0.20 -8.11 1.12
N GLU A 45 1.03 -8.84 0.37
CA GLU A 45 1.34 -8.49 -1.02
C GLU A 45 0.06 -8.27 -1.85
N LYS A 46 -0.94 -9.13 -1.65
CA LYS A 46 -2.24 -9.02 -2.31
C LYS A 46 -2.92 -7.69 -1.98
N ASP A 47 -2.90 -7.27 -0.71
CA ASP A 47 -3.46 -5.98 -0.31
C ASP A 47 -2.76 -4.82 -1.03
N ILE A 48 -1.43 -4.84 -1.08
CA ILE A 48 -0.65 -3.77 -1.70
C ILE A 48 -0.97 -3.68 -3.20
N LYS A 49 -1.03 -4.83 -3.89
CA LYS A 49 -1.40 -4.89 -5.32
C LYS A 49 -2.82 -4.38 -5.57
N GLN A 50 -3.79 -4.80 -4.77
CA GLN A 50 -5.18 -4.33 -4.90
C GLN A 50 -5.31 -2.83 -4.63
N ILE A 51 -4.59 -2.31 -3.63
CA ILE A 51 -4.57 -0.88 -3.33
C ILE A 51 -3.91 -0.11 -4.48
N ALA A 52 -2.81 -0.61 -5.04
CA ALA A 52 -2.14 0.02 -6.18
C ALA A 52 -3.06 0.09 -7.41
N GLU A 53 -3.74 -1.01 -7.73
CA GLU A 53 -4.73 -1.07 -8.81
C GLU A 53 -5.90 -0.08 -8.56
N ALA A 54 -6.45 -0.05 -7.35
CA ALA A 54 -7.52 0.88 -6.97
C ALA A 54 -7.11 2.36 -7.06
N LEU A 55 -5.82 2.65 -6.88
CA LEU A 55 -5.21 3.97 -7.00
C LEU A 55 -4.69 4.27 -8.41
N ASN A 56 -4.81 3.34 -9.34
CA ASN A 56 -4.25 3.39 -10.69
C ASN A 56 -2.75 3.68 -10.65
N CYS A 57 -2.02 2.81 -9.97
CA CYS A 57 -0.57 2.82 -9.83
C CYS A 57 0.00 1.41 -10.01
N ASP A 58 1.18 1.32 -10.59
CA ASP A 58 1.95 0.08 -10.60
C ASP A 58 2.68 -0.11 -9.26
N CYS A 59 2.71 -1.36 -8.79
CA CYS A 59 3.48 -1.75 -7.61
C CYS A 59 4.54 -2.76 -7.99
N GLU A 60 5.80 -2.34 -7.93
CA GLU A 60 6.97 -3.20 -8.10
C GLU A 60 7.56 -3.56 -6.73
N ILE A 61 7.73 -4.85 -6.47
CA ILE A 61 8.40 -5.37 -5.29
C ILE A 61 9.78 -5.86 -5.75
N LYS A 62 10.84 -5.31 -5.15
CA LYS A 62 12.22 -5.65 -5.49
C LYS A 62 12.91 -6.26 -4.29
N PHE A 63 13.59 -7.37 -4.51
CA PHE A 63 14.47 -8.02 -3.55
C PHE A 63 15.90 -7.66 -3.88
N LYS A 64 16.64 -7.15 -2.90
CA LYS A 64 18.07 -6.92 -3.03
C LYS A 64 18.84 -7.94 -2.21
N MET A 65 19.59 -8.80 -2.86
CA MET A 65 20.49 -9.73 -2.19
C MET A 65 21.58 -8.95 -1.48
N LYS A 66 21.78 -9.21 -0.18
CA LYS A 66 22.79 -8.51 0.62
C LYS A 66 24.21 -8.97 0.28
N ASP A 67 24.33 -10.21 -0.18
CA ASP A 67 25.61 -10.87 -0.41
C ASP A 67 26.19 -10.51 -1.79
N THR A 68 25.35 -10.47 -2.82
CA THR A 68 25.77 -10.21 -4.21
C THR A 68 25.45 -8.79 -4.68
N GLY A 69 24.53 -8.09 -4.00
CA GLY A 69 24.02 -6.78 -4.41
C GLY A 69 23.04 -6.83 -5.59
N GLU A 70 22.70 -8.03 -6.08
CA GLU A 70 21.77 -8.24 -7.19
C GLU A 70 20.32 -7.91 -6.79
N GLU A 71 19.54 -7.35 -7.73
CA GLU A 71 18.14 -6.98 -7.55
C GLU A 71 17.24 -7.88 -8.42
N ILE A 72 16.20 -8.49 -7.83
CA ILE A 72 15.19 -9.34 -8.48
C ILE A 72 13.78 -8.82 -8.20
#